data_AF-A0A2D5UYQ0-F1
#
_entry.id   AF-A0A2D5UYQ0-F1
#
_cell.length_a   1.000
_cell.length_b   1.000
_cell.length_c   1.000
_cell.angle_alpha   90.00
_cell.angle_beta   90.00
_cell.angle_gamma   90.00
#
_symmetry.space_group_name_H-M   'P 1'
#
loop_
_entity.id
_entity.type
_entity.pdbx_description
1 polymer ?
#
loop_
_entity_poly.entity_id
_entity_poly.type
_entity_poly.pdbx_seq_one_letter_code
_entity_poly.pdbx_strand_id
1 'polypeptide(L)'
;MKFAYIETRYEKRVVFSKSFLKKVPKKVALFTTIQFVDQIDSLKQQLEDVGLLVRLLKTAHTRKKGQLYGCNIQRFAGGFDGFVYVGDGLFHPKALLLHNEKDVFVFNPFSGKSSVLGKKDVAGLVRKQRAALGGFISASVIGVLVSTKPGQQFLKKGLELKKRFPKKKFYFVVCNSINFGGLEDFPFVECWVNTACPRIAYDDTNKFVKPVVDVWELDALSE
;
A
#
# COMPACT_ATOMS: atom_id res chain seq x y z
N MET A 1 -6.72 -28.65 3.33
CA MET A 1 -5.43 -28.57 2.62
C MET A 1 -4.36 -28.13 3.61
N LYS A 2 -3.22 -28.83 3.69
CA LYS A 2 -2.08 -28.41 4.52
C LYS A 2 -1.13 -27.58 3.65
N PHE A 3 -0.65 -26.45 4.15
CA PHE A 3 0.26 -25.57 3.44
C PHE A 3 1.57 -25.44 4.20
N ALA A 4 2.69 -25.49 3.47
CA ALA A 4 4.00 -25.08 3.97
C ALA A 4 4.37 -23.75 3.32
N TYR A 5 4.80 -22.77 4.12
CA TYR A 5 5.25 -21.47 3.65
C TYR A 5 6.77 -21.42 3.76
N ILE A 6 7.45 -21.41 2.61
CA ILE A 6 8.91 -21.29 2.54
C ILE A 6 9.22 -19.82 2.20
N GLU A 7 9.81 -19.11 3.15
CA GLU A 7 10.12 -17.69 2.98
C GLU A 7 11.44 -17.54 2.20
N THR A 8 11.38 -16.99 0.98
CA THR A 8 12.59 -16.74 0.18
C THR A 8 13.30 -15.48 0.69
N ARG A 9 14.50 -15.65 1.25
CA ARG A 9 15.28 -14.58 1.88
C ARG A 9 16.37 -14.05 0.97
N TYR A 10 16.71 -12.78 1.17
CA TYR A 10 17.90 -12.21 0.61
C TYR A 10 19.11 -12.61 1.46
N GLU A 11 20.05 -13.34 0.83
CA GLU A 11 21.19 -13.97 1.53
C GLU A 11 22.33 -12.98 1.79
N LYS A 12 22.52 -11.99 0.93
CA LYS A 12 23.64 -11.05 1.08
C LYS A 12 23.35 -10.05 2.19
N ARG A 13 24.38 -9.74 2.97
CA ARG A 13 24.29 -8.69 4.01
C ARG A 13 24.00 -7.34 3.37
N VAL A 14 22.92 -6.70 3.81
CA VAL A 14 22.59 -5.34 3.43
C VAL A 14 23.41 -4.37 4.28
N VAL A 15 24.13 -3.47 3.62
CA VAL A 15 24.97 -2.45 4.27
C VAL A 15 24.56 -1.08 3.77
N PHE A 16 24.21 -0.18 4.69
CA PHE A 16 23.88 1.20 4.33
C PHE A 16 25.13 1.97 3.88
N SER A 17 24.97 2.80 2.85
CA SER A 17 26.03 3.72 2.44
C SER A 17 26.18 4.87 3.44
N LYS A 18 27.41 5.37 3.63
CA LYS A 18 27.67 6.54 4.49
C LYS A 18 26.84 7.76 4.08
N SER A 19 26.62 7.94 2.78
CA SER A 19 25.82 9.04 2.24
C SER A 19 24.33 8.90 2.54
N PHE A 20 23.81 7.66 2.65
CA PHE A 20 22.45 7.42 3.10
C PHE A 20 22.31 7.73 4.60
N LEU A 21 23.19 7.18 5.44
CA LEU A 21 23.14 7.36 6.90
C LEU A 21 23.13 8.84 7.32
N LYS A 22 23.91 9.69 6.65
CA LYS A 22 23.95 11.15 6.90
C LYS A 22 22.63 11.89 6.63
N LYS A 23 21.74 11.32 5.81
CA LYS A 23 20.46 11.95 5.44
C LYS A 23 19.32 11.54 6.39
N VAL A 24 19.45 10.40 7.05
CA VAL A 24 18.39 9.84 7.90
C VAL A 24 18.24 10.69 9.17
N PRO A 25 17.00 11.05 9.58
CA PRO A 25 16.79 11.90 10.75
C PRO A 25 17.01 11.13 12.05
N LYS A 26 17.16 11.86 13.16
CA LYS A 26 17.59 11.32 14.46
C LYS A 26 16.69 10.21 15.00
N LYS A 27 15.37 10.28 14.80
CA LYS A 27 14.43 9.24 15.24
C LYS A 27 13.70 8.69 14.03
N VAL A 28 13.73 7.37 13.80
CA VAL A 28 13.06 6.76 12.63
C VAL A 28 12.30 5.49 12.97
N ALA A 29 11.26 5.22 12.17
CA ALA A 29 10.63 3.91 12.11
C ALA A 29 11.20 3.13 10.91
N LEU A 30 11.79 1.96 11.17
CA LEU A 30 12.41 1.12 10.15
C LEU A 30 11.45 0.04 9.66
N PHE A 31 11.29 -0.04 8.34
CA PHE A 31 10.48 -1.01 7.64
C PHE A 31 11.21 -1.71 6.50
N THR A 32 10.81 -2.93 6.19
CA THR A 32 11.27 -3.71 5.05
C THR A 32 10.24 -4.78 4.64
N THR A 33 10.51 -5.49 3.55
CA THR A 33 9.66 -6.60 3.06
C THR A 33 10.11 -7.94 3.65
N ILE A 34 9.33 -8.99 3.40
CA ILE A 34 9.62 -10.35 3.87
C ILE A 34 10.99 -10.88 3.40
N GLN A 35 11.57 -10.33 2.33
CA GLN A 35 12.86 -10.78 1.80
C GLN A 35 14.03 -10.37 2.71
N PHE A 36 13.90 -9.26 3.46
CA PHE A 36 14.98 -8.71 4.28
C PHE A 36 14.68 -8.66 5.78
N VAL A 37 13.50 -9.10 6.25
CA VAL A 37 13.16 -9.06 7.70
C VAL A 37 14.15 -9.78 8.59
N ASP A 38 14.84 -10.83 8.11
CA ASP A 38 15.82 -11.54 8.95
C ASP A 38 17.07 -10.69 9.23
N GLN A 39 17.28 -9.65 8.43
CA GLN A 39 18.35 -8.68 8.62
C GLN A 39 17.88 -7.43 9.38
N ILE A 40 16.63 -7.38 9.86
CA ILE A 40 16.05 -6.17 10.47
C ILE A 40 16.85 -5.68 11.69
N ASP A 41 17.36 -6.61 12.51
CA ASP A 41 18.14 -6.27 13.70
C ASP A 41 19.53 -5.73 13.31
N SER A 42 20.15 -6.31 12.28
CA SER A 42 21.42 -5.81 11.71
C SER A 42 21.25 -4.43 11.07
N LEU A 43 20.16 -4.21 10.34
CA LEU A 43 19.83 -2.90 9.76
C LEU A 43 19.56 -1.86 10.84
N LYS A 44 18.85 -2.25 11.88
CA LYS A 44 18.59 -1.42 13.05
C LYS A 44 19.91 -1.03 13.74
N GLN A 45 20.80 -1.99 13.99
CA GLN A 45 22.10 -1.75 14.63
C GLN A 45 22.94 -0.75 13.82
N GLN A 46 23.01 -0.89 12.48
CA GLN A 46 23.75 0.04 11.63
C GLN A 46 23.30 1.50 11.75
N LEU A 47 22.01 1.74 12.01
CA LEU A 47 21.46 3.08 12.23
C LEU A 47 21.75 3.56 13.66
N GLU A 48 21.66 2.67 14.66
CA GLU A 48 21.94 2.99 16.06
C GLU A 48 23.43 3.27 16.30
N ASP A 49 24.34 2.60 15.59
CA ASP A 49 25.80 2.81 15.65
C ASP A 49 26.21 4.24 15.25
N VAL A 50 25.41 4.91 14.42
CA VAL A 50 25.62 6.32 14.04
C VAL A 50 24.77 7.29 14.88
N GLY A 51 24.21 6.82 15.99
CA GLY A 51 23.50 7.64 16.99
C GLY A 51 22.03 7.92 16.68
N LEU A 52 21.41 7.18 15.75
CA LEU A 52 19.98 7.30 15.44
C LEU A 52 19.15 6.42 16.38
N LEU A 53 17.93 6.84 16.70
CA LEU A 53 16.97 6.08 17.50
C LEU A 53 15.99 5.36 16.58
N VAL A 54 15.99 4.03 16.62
CA VAL A 54 15.23 3.20 15.67
C VAL A 54 14.07 2.47 16.35
N ARG A 55 12.86 2.71 15.83
CA ARG A 55 11.64 2.01 16.21
C ARG A 55 11.28 0.93 15.19
N LEU A 56 11.03 -0.28 15.68
CA LEU A 56 10.45 -1.36 14.89
C LEU A 56 8.97 -1.51 15.25
N LEU A 57 8.10 -1.12 14.32
CA LEU A 57 6.65 -1.18 14.50
C LEU A 57 6.09 -2.47 13.90
N LYS A 58 5.03 -3.02 14.49
CA LYS A 58 4.28 -4.15 13.91
C LYS A 58 3.09 -3.61 13.13
N THR A 59 2.87 -4.13 11.93
CA THR A 59 1.73 -3.79 11.08
C THR A 59 0.72 -4.94 11.08
N ALA A 60 -0.52 -4.66 10.72
CA ALA A 60 -1.55 -5.70 10.64
C ALA A 60 -1.12 -6.79 9.64
N HIS A 61 -1.46 -8.05 9.97
CA HIS A 61 -1.19 -9.24 9.16
C HIS A 61 0.29 -9.61 8.95
N THR A 62 1.25 -8.81 9.42
CA THR A 62 2.68 -9.18 9.35
C THR A 62 3.12 -10.05 10.50
N ARG A 63 4.14 -10.89 10.25
CA ARG A 63 4.69 -11.82 11.23
C ARG A 63 5.69 -11.14 12.16
N LYS A 64 6.55 -10.27 11.60
CA LYS A 64 7.69 -9.65 12.30
C LYS A 64 7.53 -8.13 12.44
N LYS A 65 8.12 -7.56 13.50
CA LYS A 65 8.26 -6.10 13.63
C LYS A 65 9.18 -5.58 12.53
N GLY A 66 8.91 -4.39 12.02
CA GLY A 66 9.62 -3.82 10.87
C GLY A 66 9.24 -4.45 9.53
N GLN A 67 8.32 -5.43 9.49
CA GLN A 67 7.79 -5.94 8.23
C GLN A 67 6.65 -5.06 7.72
N LEU A 68 6.59 -4.87 6.41
CA LEU A 68 5.57 -4.09 5.73
C LEU A 68 4.95 -4.88 4.56
N TYR A 69 3.62 -4.79 4.46
CA TYR A 69 2.85 -5.12 3.26
C TYR A 69 2.18 -3.85 2.77
N GLY A 70 2.06 -3.67 1.46
CA GLY A 70 1.46 -2.44 0.95
C GLY A 70 -0.07 -2.43 0.94
N CYS A 71 -0.74 -3.49 1.40
CA CYS A 71 -2.20 -3.52 1.55
C CYS A 71 -2.73 -3.12 2.93
N ASN A 72 -1.87 -2.93 3.94
CA ASN A 72 -2.29 -2.68 5.33
C ASN A 72 -1.45 -1.58 5.99
N ILE A 73 -1.27 -0.47 5.28
CA ILE A 73 -0.55 0.68 5.83
C ILE A 73 -1.52 1.49 6.70
N GLN A 74 -1.26 1.47 8.00
CA GLN A 74 -1.98 2.30 8.96
C GLN A 74 -1.29 3.66 9.16
N ARG A 75 -2.00 4.59 9.79
CA ARG A 75 -1.37 5.80 10.33
C ARG A 75 -0.57 5.42 11.57
N PHE A 76 0.72 5.76 11.59
CA PHE A 76 1.59 5.47 12.71
C PHE A 76 1.63 6.66 13.68
N ALA A 77 1.34 6.37 14.96
CA ALA A 77 1.47 7.35 16.04
C ALA A 77 2.92 7.85 16.16
N GLY A 78 3.10 9.06 16.69
CA GLY A 78 4.36 9.82 16.67
C GLY A 78 5.55 9.23 17.44
N GLY A 79 6.55 10.08 17.72
CA GLY A 79 7.78 9.70 18.42
C GLY A 79 8.94 9.27 17.52
N PHE A 80 8.86 9.62 16.24
CA PHE A 80 9.93 9.52 15.25
C PHE A 80 9.75 10.63 14.21
N ASP A 81 10.79 10.97 13.46
CA ASP A 81 10.86 12.13 12.58
C ASP A 81 10.80 11.72 11.09
N GLY A 82 11.03 10.45 10.78
CA GLY A 82 10.94 9.90 9.43
C GLY A 82 10.78 8.38 9.40
N PHE A 83 10.53 7.84 8.22
CA PHE A 83 10.55 6.39 7.98
C PHE A 83 11.82 6.00 7.24
N VAL A 84 12.39 4.85 7.57
CA VAL A 84 13.38 4.18 6.72
C VAL A 84 12.72 2.97 6.07
N TYR A 85 12.80 2.86 4.75
CA TYR A 85 12.34 1.68 4.02
C TYR A 85 13.51 1.02 3.29
N VAL A 86 13.74 -0.26 3.56
CA VAL A 86 14.72 -1.09 2.87
C VAL A 86 14.01 -2.04 1.93
N GLY A 87 14.31 -1.96 0.64
CA GLY A 87 13.74 -2.83 -0.36
C GLY A 87 13.81 -2.23 -1.75
N ASP A 88 13.33 -2.99 -2.73
CA ASP A 88 13.14 -2.51 -4.08
C ASP A 88 11.72 -1.94 -4.28
N GLY A 89 11.56 -1.24 -5.40
CA GLY A 89 10.30 -0.61 -5.80
C GLY A 89 9.89 0.59 -4.95
N LEU A 90 8.84 1.28 -5.42
CA LEU A 90 8.32 2.49 -4.79
C LEU A 90 6.91 2.32 -4.21
N PHE A 91 6.28 1.14 -4.37
CA PHE A 91 4.91 0.92 -3.91
C PHE A 91 4.78 1.07 -2.38
N HIS A 92 5.55 0.29 -1.61
CA HIS A 92 5.54 0.37 -0.14
C HIS A 92 5.88 1.75 0.43
N PRO A 93 6.96 2.44 0.01
CA PRO A 93 7.27 3.75 0.55
C PRO A 93 6.26 4.82 0.12
N LYS A 94 5.67 4.73 -1.09
CA LYS A 94 4.54 5.61 -1.47
C LYS A 94 3.29 5.34 -0.64
N ALA A 95 2.99 4.07 -0.33
CA ALA A 95 1.87 3.73 0.53
C ALA A 95 2.08 4.27 1.96
N LEU A 96 3.31 4.26 2.49
CA LEU A 96 3.64 4.96 3.75
C LEU A 96 3.29 6.45 3.69
N LEU A 97 3.67 7.15 2.61
CA LEU A 97 3.40 8.58 2.42
C LEU A 97 1.93 8.92 2.22
N LEU A 98 1.15 8.01 1.62
CA LEU A 98 -0.29 8.23 1.45
C LEU A 98 -1.00 8.30 2.80
N HIS A 99 -0.65 7.43 3.74
CA HIS A 99 -1.32 7.33 5.04
C HIS A 99 -0.63 8.08 6.18
N ASN A 100 0.56 8.64 5.94
CA ASN A 100 1.38 9.30 6.96
C ASN A 100 2.01 10.60 6.45
N GLU A 101 2.37 11.49 7.37
CA GLU A 101 2.87 12.84 7.04
C GLU A 101 4.39 12.95 6.92
N LYS A 102 5.14 11.93 7.35
CA LYS A 102 6.60 12.00 7.44
C LYS A 102 7.27 11.42 6.20
N ASP A 103 8.41 11.99 5.85
CA ASP A 103 9.23 11.55 4.73
C ASP A 103 9.75 10.12 4.89
N VAL A 104 9.99 9.47 3.76
CA VAL A 104 10.47 8.08 3.68
C VAL A 104 11.85 8.05 3.01
N PHE A 105 12.83 7.63 3.78
CA PHE A 105 14.21 7.42 3.37
C PHE A 105 14.34 5.99 2.83
N VAL A 106 14.46 5.87 1.52
CA VAL A 106 14.47 4.60 0.80
C VAL A 106 15.90 4.17 0.52
N PHE A 107 16.21 2.92 0.83
CA PHE A 107 17.47 2.29 0.46
C PHE A 107 17.19 1.01 -0.35
N ASN A 108 17.73 0.95 -1.57
CA ASN A 108 17.63 -0.20 -2.43
C ASN A 108 18.83 -1.14 -2.20
N PRO A 109 18.64 -2.32 -1.60
CA PRO A 109 19.73 -3.22 -1.23
C PRO A 109 20.43 -3.88 -2.42
N PHE A 110 19.80 -3.92 -3.60
CA PHE A 110 20.39 -4.51 -4.80
C PHE A 110 21.32 -3.54 -5.54
N SER A 111 20.92 -2.26 -5.63
CA SER A 111 21.67 -1.24 -6.38
C SER A 111 22.54 -0.34 -5.49
N GLY A 112 22.35 -0.37 -4.17
CA GLY A 112 22.99 0.55 -3.23
C GLY A 112 22.50 2.00 -3.34
N LYS A 113 21.52 2.28 -4.22
CA LYS A 113 20.95 3.62 -4.41
C LYS A 113 20.02 3.96 -3.25
N SER A 114 19.98 5.26 -2.92
CA SER A 114 19.05 5.81 -1.95
C SER A 114 18.31 7.03 -2.47
N SER A 115 17.09 7.22 -1.97
CA SER A 115 16.26 8.38 -2.27
C SER A 115 15.50 8.81 -1.02
N VAL A 116 15.01 10.05 -1.03
CA VAL A 116 14.09 10.58 -0.01
C VAL A 116 12.80 10.92 -0.72
N LEU A 117 11.71 10.34 -0.25
CA LEU A 117 10.37 10.59 -0.78
C LEU A 117 9.57 11.38 0.25
N GLY A 118 8.88 12.42 -0.21
CA GLY A 118 7.93 13.20 0.58
C GLY A 118 6.58 13.30 -0.10
N LYS A 119 5.69 14.15 0.41
CA LYS A 119 4.31 14.29 -0.10
C LYS A 119 4.22 14.62 -1.59
N LYS A 120 5.19 15.38 -2.12
CA LYS A 120 5.26 15.69 -3.56
C LYS A 120 5.36 14.45 -4.44
N ASP A 121 6.02 13.39 -3.95
CA ASP A 121 6.26 12.14 -4.70
C ASP A 121 5.00 11.26 -4.81
N VAL A 122 3.96 11.58 -4.03
CA VAL A 122 2.64 10.94 -4.10
C VAL A 122 1.52 11.91 -4.52
N ALA A 123 1.82 13.18 -4.81
CA ALA A 123 0.82 14.18 -5.16
C ALA A 123 -0.03 13.78 -6.38
N GLY A 124 0.60 13.16 -7.39
CA GLY A 124 -0.12 12.63 -8.55
C GLY A 124 -1.06 11.47 -8.20
N LEU A 125 -0.65 10.59 -7.28
CA LEU A 125 -1.47 9.47 -6.81
C LEU A 125 -2.67 9.98 -5.99
N VAL A 126 -2.44 10.95 -5.09
CA VAL A 126 -3.51 11.62 -4.33
C VAL A 126 -4.51 12.31 -5.27
N ARG A 127 -4.03 12.95 -6.35
CA ARG A 127 -4.91 13.57 -7.35
C ARG A 127 -5.79 12.52 -8.05
N LYS A 128 -5.22 11.39 -8.44
CA LYS A 128 -5.95 10.27 -9.05
C LYS A 128 -7.01 9.70 -8.09
N GLN A 129 -6.65 9.48 -6.83
CA GLN A 129 -7.55 9.03 -5.77
C GLN A 129 -8.73 9.98 -5.60
N ARG A 130 -8.48 11.30 -5.53
CA ARG A 130 -9.55 12.31 -5.46
C ARG A 130 -10.43 12.31 -6.70
N ALA A 131 -9.86 12.14 -7.89
CA ALA A 131 -10.63 12.03 -9.13
C ALA A 131 -11.51 10.77 -9.14
N ALA A 132 -10.99 9.62 -8.70
CA ALA A 132 -11.74 8.39 -8.56
C ALA A 132 -12.87 8.51 -7.54
N LEU A 133 -12.62 9.18 -6.41
CA LEU A 133 -13.62 9.49 -5.40
C LEU A 133 -14.75 10.36 -5.97
N GLY A 134 -14.41 11.41 -6.72
CA GLY A 134 -15.39 12.22 -7.44
C GLY A 134 -16.20 11.39 -8.45
N GLY A 135 -15.55 10.48 -9.15
CA GLY A 135 -16.20 9.51 -10.04
C GLY A 135 -17.23 8.65 -9.32
N PHE A 136 -16.90 8.12 -8.14
CA PHE A 136 -17.83 7.35 -7.31
C PHE A 136 -19.03 8.19 -6.83
N ILE A 137 -18.76 9.42 -6.37
CA ILE A 137 -19.80 10.34 -5.87
C ILE A 137 -20.81 10.64 -6.99
N SER A 138 -20.35 10.96 -8.19
CA SER A 138 -21.20 11.31 -9.33
C SER A 138 -21.88 10.11 -10.00
N ALA A 139 -21.33 8.90 -9.89
CA ALA A 139 -21.87 7.70 -10.53
C ALA A 139 -23.18 7.23 -9.89
N SER A 140 -24.18 6.93 -10.72
CA SER A 140 -25.41 6.24 -10.35
C SER A 140 -25.26 4.72 -10.43
N VAL A 141 -24.37 4.21 -11.27
CA VAL A 141 -24.13 2.76 -11.46
C VAL A 141 -22.71 2.36 -11.11
N ILE A 142 -22.59 1.51 -10.09
CA ILE A 142 -21.33 1.06 -9.50
C ILE A 142 -21.07 -0.41 -9.82
N GLY A 143 -19.89 -0.69 -10.35
CA GLY A 143 -19.35 -2.05 -10.46
C GLY A 143 -18.44 -2.35 -9.27
N VAL A 144 -18.64 -3.44 -8.55
CA VAL A 144 -17.83 -3.85 -7.41
C VAL A 144 -16.98 -5.05 -7.79
N LEU A 145 -15.67 -4.88 -7.79
CA LEU A 145 -14.70 -5.93 -8.10
C LEU A 145 -14.41 -6.74 -6.84
N VAL A 146 -14.72 -8.04 -6.87
CA VAL A 146 -14.53 -8.97 -5.75
C VAL A 146 -13.59 -10.09 -6.19
N SER A 147 -12.46 -10.24 -5.49
CA SER A 147 -11.55 -11.36 -5.76
C SER A 147 -11.99 -12.62 -5.02
N THR A 148 -11.83 -13.78 -5.63
CA THR A 148 -11.93 -15.10 -4.96
C THR A 148 -10.62 -15.55 -4.31
N LYS A 149 -9.54 -14.77 -4.42
CA LYS A 149 -8.24 -15.12 -3.80
C LYS A 149 -8.33 -15.00 -2.27
N PRO A 150 -7.84 -16.01 -1.52
CA PRO A 150 -7.74 -15.91 -0.07
C PRO A 150 -6.95 -14.66 0.36
N GLY A 151 -7.49 -13.90 1.31
CA GLY A 151 -6.90 -12.63 1.78
C GLY A 151 -7.20 -11.39 0.93
N GLN A 152 -7.93 -11.53 -0.19
CA GLN A 152 -8.38 -10.41 -1.05
C GLN A 152 -9.90 -10.41 -1.29
N GLN A 153 -10.65 -11.26 -0.60
CA GLN A 153 -12.09 -11.40 -0.77
C GLN A 153 -12.85 -10.51 0.22
N PHE A 154 -13.05 -9.22 -0.12
CA PHE A 154 -13.78 -8.28 0.74
C PHE A 154 -15.23 -8.02 0.30
N LEU A 155 -15.97 -9.07 -0.09
CA LEU A 155 -17.38 -8.96 -0.49
C LEU A 155 -18.25 -8.23 0.53
N LYS A 156 -18.05 -8.51 1.83
CA LYS A 156 -18.80 -7.86 2.92
C LYS A 156 -18.70 -6.34 2.87
N LYS A 157 -17.50 -5.81 2.57
CA LYS A 157 -17.28 -4.36 2.42
C LYS A 157 -18.07 -3.78 1.25
N GLY A 158 -18.10 -4.48 0.11
CA GLY A 158 -18.95 -4.06 -1.02
C GLY A 158 -20.45 -4.08 -0.68
N LEU A 159 -20.91 -5.07 0.09
CA LEU A 159 -22.31 -5.15 0.54
C LEU A 159 -22.65 -4.05 1.56
N GLU A 160 -21.72 -3.71 2.46
CA GLU A 160 -21.85 -2.57 3.38
C GLU A 160 -21.98 -1.25 2.60
N LEU A 161 -21.16 -1.04 1.57
CA LEU A 161 -21.28 0.12 0.68
C LEU A 161 -22.63 0.18 -0.03
N LYS A 162 -23.13 -0.95 -0.54
CA LYS A 162 -24.46 -1.02 -1.16
C LYS A 162 -25.56 -0.58 -0.18
N LYS A 163 -25.47 -0.97 1.09
CA LYS A 163 -26.41 -0.54 2.13
C LYS A 163 -26.28 0.95 2.45
N ARG A 164 -25.06 1.49 2.43
CA ARG A 164 -24.78 2.90 2.74
C ARG A 164 -25.19 3.87 1.63
N PHE A 165 -25.23 3.41 0.37
CA PHE A 165 -25.65 4.23 -0.77
C PHE A 165 -26.83 3.58 -1.53
N PRO A 166 -28.01 3.49 -0.92
CA PRO A 166 -29.18 2.80 -1.50
C PRO A 166 -29.67 3.42 -2.82
N LYS A 167 -29.36 4.71 -3.07
CA LYS A 167 -29.72 5.41 -4.32
C LYS A 167 -28.88 4.99 -5.53
N LYS A 168 -27.73 4.34 -5.32
CA LYS A 168 -26.85 3.86 -6.39
C LYS A 168 -27.16 2.40 -6.73
N LYS A 169 -27.02 2.01 -7.99
CA LYS A 169 -27.18 0.62 -8.45
C LYS A 169 -25.84 -0.10 -8.39
N PHE A 170 -25.77 -1.21 -7.68
CA PHE A 170 -24.54 -1.99 -7.50
C PHE A 170 -24.58 -3.32 -8.26
N TYR A 171 -23.52 -3.59 -9.03
CA TYR A 171 -23.26 -4.86 -9.71
C TYR A 171 -21.96 -5.48 -9.19
N PHE A 172 -22.01 -6.73 -8.72
CA PHE A 172 -20.83 -7.41 -8.19
C PHE A 172 -20.21 -8.31 -9.25
N VAL A 173 -18.95 -8.04 -9.58
CA VAL A 173 -18.15 -8.84 -10.51
C VAL A 173 -17.16 -9.65 -9.70
N VAL A 174 -17.41 -10.96 -9.64
CA VAL A 174 -16.59 -11.91 -8.88
C VAL A 174 -15.61 -12.60 -9.83
N CYS A 175 -14.31 -12.49 -9.56
CA CYS A 175 -13.27 -13.10 -10.38
C CYS A 175 -12.09 -13.56 -9.53
N ASN A 176 -11.25 -14.46 -10.04
CA ASN A 176 -9.98 -14.77 -9.35
C ASN A 176 -8.96 -13.65 -9.59
N SER A 177 -8.63 -13.41 -10.85
CA SER A 177 -7.79 -12.31 -11.32
C SER A 177 -8.65 -11.36 -12.14
N ILE A 178 -8.41 -10.05 -12.00
CA ILE A 178 -9.14 -9.04 -12.74
C ILE A 178 -8.68 -9.05 -14.19
N ASN A 179 -9.61 -9.30 -15.12
CA ASN A 179 -9.39 -9.13 -16.55
C ASN A 179 -9.83 -7.71 -16.92
N PHE A 180 -8.88 -6.79 -17.07
CA PHE A 180 -9.19 -5.38 -17.37
C PHE A 180 -9.96 -5.21 -18.68
N GLY A 181 -9.62 -5.98 -19.73
CA GLY A 181 -10.35 -5.92 -21.01
C GLY A 181 -11.79 -6.42 -20.88
N GLY A 182 -12.02 -7.47 -20.07
CA GLY A 182 -13.37 -7.97 -19.79
C GLY A 182 -14.24 -7.01 -18.97
N LEU A 183 -13.67 -5.93 -18.40
CA LEU A 183 -14.48 -4.89 -17.76
C LEU A 183 -15.23 -4.02 -18.78
N GLU A 184 -14.78 -4.00 -20.04
CA GLU A 184 -15.41 -3.23 -21.13
C GLU A 184 -16.77 -3.83 -21.54
N ASP A 185 -17.00 -5.11 -21.25
CA ASP A 185 -18.29 -5.80 -21.45
C ASP A 185 -19.41 -5.23 -20.54
N PHE A 186 -19.06 -4.36 -19.59
CA PHE A 186 -19.98 -3.68 -18.68
C PHE A 186 -20.01 -2.16 -18.93
N PRO A 187 -20.41 -1.69 -20.13
CA PRO A 187 -20.33 -0.27 -20.50
C PRO A 187 -21.25 0.63 -19.66
N PHE A 188 -22.27 0.03 -19.02
CA PHE A 188 -23.20 0.69 -18.11
C PHE A 188 -22.60 1.00 -16.74
N VAL A 189 -21.43 0.46 -16.39
CA VAL A 189 -20.73 0.80 -15.15
C VAL A 189 -20.04 2.15 -15.31
N GLU A 190 -20.32 3.07 -14.40
CA GLU A 190 -19.79 4.44 -14.44
C GLU A 190 -18.56 4.59 -13.55
N CYS A 191 -18.50 3.82 -12.46
CA CYS A 191 -17.34 3.75 -11.56
C CYS A 191 -17.16 2.35 -10.99
N TRP A 192 -15.91 1.92 -10.89
CA TRP A 192 -15.51 0.67 -10.25
C TRP A 192 -15.11 0.90 -8.79
N VAL A 193 -15.53 0.02 -7.91
CA VAL A 193 -15.03 -0.10 -6.53
C VAL A 193 -14.18 -1.35 -6.44
N ASN A 194 -12.91 -1.17 -6.08
CA ASN A 194 -11.99 -2.28 -5.82
C ASN A 194 -12.18 -2.78 -4.38
N THR A 195 -12.64 -4.02 -4.23
CA THR A 195 -12.67 -4.73 -2.93
C THR A 195 -11.66 -5.88 -2.89
N ALA A 196 -10.63 -5.83 -3.74
CA ALA A 196 -9.57 -6.83 -3.84
C ALA A 196 -8.23 -6.28 -3.32
N CYS A 197 -7.11 -6.58 -3.99
CA CYS A 197 -5.81 -6.03 -3.64
C CYS A 197 -5.77 -4.51 -3.93
N PRO A 198 -5.39 -3.65 -2.98
CA PRO A 198 -5.34 -2.20 -3.20
C PRO A 198 -4.31 -1.76 -4.23
N ARG A 199 -3.32 -2.60 -4.56
CA ARG A 199 -2.39 -2.33 -5.67
C ARG A 199 -3.10 -2.12 -7.00
N ILE A 200 -4.26 -2.76 -7.18
CA ILE A 200 -5.04 -2.65 -8.42
C ILE A 200 -5.56 -1.22 -8.60
N ALA A 201 -6.09 -0.63 -7.54
CA ALA A 201 -6.59 0.74 -7.56
C ALA A 201 -5.49 1.81 -7.47
N TYR A 202 -4.23 1.44 -7.20
CA TYR A 202 -3.11 2.38 -7.07
C TYR A 202 -2.10 2.32 -8.23
N ASP A 203 -1.60 1.13 -8.55
CA ASP A 203 -0.59 0.90 -9.59
C ASP A 203 -1.24 0.69 -10.97
N ASP A 204 -2.40 0.00 -11.01
CA ASP A 204 -3.06 -0.41 -12.27
C ASP A 204 -4.16 0.56 -12.73
N THR A 205 -4.29 1.74 -12.12
CA THR A 205 -5.35 2.73 -12.46
C THR A 205 -5.43 3.02 -13.96
N ASN A 206 -4.29 3.06 -14.64
CA ASN A 206 -4.20 3.40 -16.06
C ASN A 206 -4.77 2.32 -16.97
N LYS A 207 -5.01 1.11 -16.46
CA LYS A 207 -5.61 0.00 -17.21
C LYS A 207 -7.13 0.03 -17.16
N PHE A 208 -7.73 0.89 -16.32
CA PHE A 208 -9.17 1.06 -16.28
C PHE A 208 -9.60 2.19 -17.21
N VAL A 209 -10.64 1.91 -18.01
CA VAL A 209 -11.31 2.91 -18.84
C VAL A 209 -12.19 3.84 -17.99
N LYS A 210 -12.81 3.29 -16.93
CA LYS A 210 -13.67 4.02 -15.99
C LYS A 210 -12.92 4.29 -14.67
N PRO A 211 -13.28 5.32 -13.90
CA PRO A 211 -12.68 5.56 -12.59
C PRO A 211 -12.76 4.32 -11.69
N VAL A 212 -11.67 4.00 -11.00
CA VAL A 212 -11.62 2.93 -9.98
C VAL A 212 -11.21 3.53 -8.64
N VAL A 213 -12.03 3.33 -7.62
CA VAL A 213 -11.76 3.75 -6.25
C VAL A 213 -11.51 2.53 -5.38
N ASP A 214 -10.53 2.60 -4.49
CA ASP A 214 -10.34 1.54 -3.50
C ASP A 214 -11.38 1.65 -2.38
N VAL A 215 -11.91 0.52 -1.92
CA VAL A 215 -12.98 0.51 -0.92
C VAL A 215 -12.61 1.24 0.38
N TRP A 216 -11.33 1.19 0.78
CA TRP A 216 -10.87 1.84 2.02
C TRP A 216 -10.88 3.37 1.91
N GLU A 217 -10.82 3.92 0.69
CA GLU A 217 -10.92 5.37 0.46
C GLU A 217 -12.36 5.89 0.66
N LEU A 218 -13.34 4.99 0.62
CA LEU A 218 -14.74 5.32 0.82
C LEU A 218 -15.13 5.30 2.29
N ASP A 219 -14.32 4.77 3.21
CA ASP A 219 -14.71 4.63 4.63
C ASP A 219 -15.12 5.97 5.27
N ALA A 220 -14.49 7.08 4.89
CA ALA A 220 -14.76 8.42 5.40
C ALA A 220 -15.93 9.16 4.71
N LEU A 221 -16.45 8.65 3.59
CA LEU A 221 -17.61 9.24 2.93
C LEU A 221 -18.90 8.89 3.70
N SER A 222 -19.63 9.93 4.10
CA SER A 222 -21.05 9.83 4.47
C SER A 222 -21.92 10.07 3.23
N GLU A 223 -23.21 9.72 3.35
CA GLU A 223 -24.22 9.93 2.30
C GLU A 223 -24.45 11.42 1.99
#